data_AF-A0A235BWF9-F1
#
_entry.id   AF-A0A235BWF9-F1
#
_cell.length_a   1.000
_cell.length_b   1.000
_cell.length_c   1.000
_cell.angle_alpha   90.00
_cell.angle_beta   90.00
_cell.angle_gamma   90.00
#
_symmetry.space_group_name_H-M   'P 1'
#
loop_
_entity.id
_entity.type
_entity.pdbx_description
1 polymer ?
#
loop_
_entity_poly.entity_id
_entity_poly.type
_entity_poly.pdbx_seq_one_letter_code
_entity_poly.pdbx_strand_id
1 'polypeptide(L)'
;MGGFLILIGILGMIGSVIWLIVAAVRKRRKRNPVIALIVSFILVCVGNYEPYIPYDEGMKAYKVHNYKSAVEDLKKVPEKDAEEYEKAQEALKNIPIEAFEYYYTQASEAWEEGDQTTAKYYLEKALEWDPENKEAKAMLYEYYFTQASEALKDENLDEARTNLEKALEWNTENEKVKALLVSVEKRIALRDAGVNAELGIKYYKEAILTTDFTRAIECLKKVPKGYKNYAKVQEFLRKCKEAIVIKEVGNIYYATGDINVRSGPGTKYHRIDKLELGNRINTIRGIEVEKGWIRILCGEKENEIGYVHKSSLAQNKEEIELVKERNKNAIGLAKRIVEKKLVAPATATYPSCEIVSRKGAQYVVYIAVDSQNRLGVTVRGRYLVAFEYKQNDSENILYNTSHAVQKCSSPPLEYEIEFTKSLNFQ
;
A
#
# COMPACT_ATOMS: atom_id res chain seq x y z
N MET A 1 -26.53 -50.29 -50.59
CA MET A 1 -27.86 -50.68 -50.06
C MET A 1 -28.68 -49.52 -49.46
N GLY A 2 -28.07 -48.41 -49.02
CA GLY A 2 -28.80 -47.30 -48.35
C GLY A 2 -29.93 -46.63 -49.17
N GLY A 3 -29.72 -46.41 -50.48
CA GLY A 3 -30.74 -45.77 -51.33
C GLY A 3 -32.08 -46.52 -51.42
N PHE A 4 -32.07 -47.85 -51.27
CA PHE A 4 -33.29 -48.67 -51.31
C PHE A 4 -34.12 -48.54 -50.03
N LEU A 5 -33.46 -48.41 -48.86
CA LEU A 5 -34.13 -48.23 -47.56
C LEU A 5 -34.73 -46.83 -47.42
N ILE A 6 -34.05 -45.79 -47.95
CA ILE A 6 -34.58 -44.42 -48.00
C ILE A 6 -35.86 -44.39 -48.83
N LEU A 7 -35.87 -45.05 -50.00
CA LEU A 7 -37.04 -45.10 -50.88
C LEU A 7 -38.24 -45.80 -50.22
N ILE A 8 -38.00 -46.93 -49.53
CA ILE A 8 -39.03 -47.65 -48.76
C ILE A 8 -39.55 -46.79 -47.60
N GLY A 9 -38.67 -46.08 -46.89
CA GLY A 9 -39.05 -45.18 -45.79
C GLY A 9 -39.90 -43.99 -46.26
N ILE A 10 -39.54 -43.36 -47.40
CA ILE A 10 -40.32 -42.27 -48.00
C ILE A 10 -41.69 -42.77 -48.45
N LEU A 11 -41.75 -43.91 -49.15
CA LEU A 11 -43.02 -44.53 -49.58
C LEU A 11 -43.90 -44.91 -48.37
N GLY A 12 -43.29 -45.41 -47.29
CA GLY A 12 -43.97 -45.72 -46.04
C GLY A 12 -44.55 -44.48 -45.34
N MET A 13 -43.81 -43.36 -45.33
CA MET A 13 -44.30 -42.09 -44.80
C MET A 13 -45.45 -41.53 -45.64
N ILE A 14 -45.32 -41.51 -46.96
CA ILE A 14 -46.37 -41.06 -47.88
C ILE A 14 -47.63 -41.90 -47.68
N GLY A 15 -47.50 -43.23 -47.64
CA GLY A 15 -48.62 -44.15 -47.39
C GLY A 15 -49.29 -43.90 -46.03
N SER A 16 -48.50 -43.67 -44.97
CA SER A 16 -48.99 -43.41 -43.61
C SER A 16 -49.71 -42.06 -43.50
N VAL A 17 -49.22 -41.03 -44.19
CA VAL A 17 -49.86 -39.69 -44.26
C VAL A 17 -51.17 -39.77 -45.05
N ILE A 18 -51.19 -40.41 -46.22
CA ILE A 18 -52.41 -40.64 -47.00
C ILE A 18 -53.45 -41.40 -46.15
N TRP A 19 -53.02 -42.43 -45.43
CA TRP A 19 -53.91 -43.20 -44.57
C TRP A 19 -54.45 -42.38 -43.39
N LEU A 20 -53.63 -41.53 -42.76
CA LEU A 20 -54.05 -40.61 -41.69
C LEU A 20 -55.10 -39.61 -42.19
N ILE A 21 -54.94 -39.06 -43.39
CA ILE A 21 -55.91 -38.16 -44.03
C ILE A 21 -57.24 -38.89 -44.25
N VAL A 22 -57.20 -40.10 -44.83
CA VAL A 22 -58.42 -40.91 -45.04
C VAL A 22 -59.08 -41.32 -43.71
N ALA A 23 -58.30 -41.66 -42.69
CA ALA A 23 -58.80 -42.04 -41.37
C ALA A 23 -59.41 -40.87 -40.60
N ALA A 24 -58.87 -39.65 -40.76
CA ALA A 24 -59.43 -38.43 -40.19
C ALA A 24 -60.82 -38.10 -40.75
N VAL A 25 -61.02 -38.33 -42.05
CA VAL A 25 -62.33 -38.18 -42.72
C VAL A 25 -63.35 -39.24 -42.27
N ARG A 26 -62.90 -40.46 -41.92
CA ARG A 26 -63.78 -41.60 -41.58
C ARG A 26 -63.96 -41.90 -40.08
N LYS A 27 -63.47 -41.05 -39.15
CA LYS A 27 -63.60 -41.21 -37.68
C LYS A 27 -63.22 -42.62 -37.12
N ARG A 28 -62.21 -43.29 -37.67
CA ARG A 28 -61.71 -44.59 -37.12
C ARG A 28 -60.56 -44.39 -36.12
N ARG A 29 -60.47 -45.28 -35.11
CA ARG A 29 -59.45 -45.24 -34.03
C ARG A 29 -58.02 -45.34 -34.59
N LYS A 30 -57.11 -44.53 -34.03
CA LYS A 30 -55.86 -44.03 -34.64
C LYS A 30 -54.55 -44.77 -34.27
N ARG A 31 -54.57 -46.03 -33.82
CA ARG A 31 -53.35 -46.63 -33.22
C ARG A 31 -52.29 -47.15 -34.20
N ASN A 32 -52.69 -47.65 -35.37
CA ASN A 32 -51.76 -48.32 -36.29
C ASN A 32 -50.92 -47.41 -37.23
N PRO A 33 -51.38 -46.23 -37.71
CA PRO A 33 -50.58 -45.45 -38.66
C PRO A 33 -49.46 -44.66 -37.99
N VAL A 34 -49.59 -44.32 -36.71
CA VAL A 34 -48.56 -43.59 -35.96
C VAL A 34 -47.32 -44.47 -35.81
N ILE A 35 -47.51 -45.78 -35.55
CA ILE A 35 -46.42 -46.76 -35.51
C ILE A 35 -45.75 -46.87 -36.88
N ALA A 36 -46.53 -46.95 -37.96
CA ALA A 36 -45.98 -47.00 -39.32
C ALA A 36 -45.18 -45.74 -39.69
N LEU A 37 -45.62 -44.57 -39.24
CA LEU A 37 -44.93 -43.30 -39.46
C LEU A 37 -43.62 -43.23 -38.63
N ILE A 38 -43.64 -43.70 -37.38
CA ILE A 38 -42.42 -43.81 -36.54
C ILE A 38 -41.43 -44.79 -37.17
N VAL A 39 -41.87 -45.96 -37.62
CA VAL A 39 -41.00 -46.96 -38.28
C VAL A 39 -40.44 -46.40 -39.59
N SER A 40 -41.25 -45.70 -40.39
CA SER A 40 -40.80 -45.09 -41.64
C SER A 40 -39.79 -43.96 -41.38
N PHE A 41 -40.00 -43.17 -40.33
CA PHE A 41 -39.05 -42.14 -39.90
C PHE A 41 -37.73 -42.76 -39.42
N ILE A 42 -37.78 -43.83 -38.62
CA ILE A 42 -36.58 -44.58 -38.22
C ILE A 42 -35.86 -45.15 -39.45
N LEU A 43 -36.58 -45.72 -40.43
CA LEU A 43 -35.98 -46.24 -41.66
C LEU A 43 -35.31 -45.16 -42.51
N VAL A 44 -35.86 -43.95 -42.56
CA VAL A 44 -35.20 -42.81 -43.23
C VAL A 44 -33.98 -42.34 -42.44
N CYS A 45 -34.07 -42.23 -41.11
CA CYS A 45 -32.93 -41.88 -40.27
C CYS A 45 -31.79 -42.90 -40.35
N VAL A 46 -32.11 -44.20 -40.36
CA VAL A 46 -31.15 -45.30 -40.52
C VAL A 46 -30.63 -45.38 -41.96
N GLY A 47 -31.47 -45.10 -42.95
CA GLY A 47 -31.09 -45.09 -44.36
C GLY A 47 -30.17 -43.94 -44.75
N ASN A 48 -30.27 -42.80 -44.08
CA ASN A 48 -29.39 -41.64 -44.21
C ASN A 48 -28.19 -41.65 -43.26
N TYR A 49 -28.03 -42.69 -42.43
CA TYR A 49 -26.87 -42.83 -41.57
C TYR A 49 -25.69 -43.33 -42.40
N GLU A 50 -24.89 -42.39 -42.92
CA GLU A 50 -23.54 -42.73 -43.38
C GLU A 50 -22.72 -43.15 -42.15
N PRO A 51 -22.21 -44.40 -42.09
CA PRO A 51 -21.36 -44.79 -40.99
C PRO A 51 -20.11 -43.92 -41.01
N TYR A 52 -19.77 -43.34 -39.87
CA TYR A 52 -18.50 -42.63 -39.70
C TYR A 52 -17.36 -43.63 -39.89
N ILE A 53 -16.63 -43.50 -41.00
CA ILE A 53 -15.44 -44.29 -41.31
C ILE A 53 -14.24 -43.39 -41.03
N PRO A 54 -13.49 -43.62 -39.94
CA PRO A 54 -12.43 -42.70 -39.51
C PRO A 54 -11.36 -42.46 -40.58
N TYR A 55 -11.05 -43.49 -41.39
CA TYR A 55 -10.08 -43.38 -42.48
C TYR A 55 -10.55 -42.40 -43.57
N ASP A 56 -11.78 -42.56 -44.06
CA ASP A 56 -12.34 -41.71 -45.11
C ASP A 56 -12.46 -40.24 -44.67
N GLU A 57 -12.97 -40.00 -43.46
CA GLU A 57 -13.07 -38.64 -42.91
C GLU A 57 -11.68 -38.02 -42.69
N GLY A 58 -10.73 -38.79 -42.18
CA GLY A 58 -9.34 -38.35 -42.04
C GLY A 58 -8.70 -37.97 -43.38
N MET A 59 -8.90 -38.78 -44.42
CA MET A 59 -8.38 -38.50 -45.76
C MET A 59 -9.12 -37.35 -46.45
N LYS A 60 -10.42 -37.14 -46.18
CA LYS A 60 -11.17 -35.96 -46.64
C LYS A 60 -10.59 -34.69 -46.02
N ALA A 61 -10.38 -34.67 -44.70
CA ALA A 61 -9.79 -33.54 -43.99
C ALA A 61 -8.36 -33.23 -44.47
N TYR A 62 -7.57 -34.28 -44.70
CA TYR A 62 -6.21 -34.18 -45.25
C TYR A 62 -6.18 -33.49 -46.62
N LYS A 63 -7.07 -33.87 -47.56
CA LYS A 63 -7.14 -33.29 -48.91
C LYS A 63 -7.51 -31.80 -48.93
N VAL A 64 -8.17 -31.30 -47.88
CA VAL A 64 -8.52 -29.87 -47.75
C VAL A 64 -7.55 -29.12 -46.83
N HIS A 65 -6.36 -29.68 -46.60
CA HIS A 65 -5.30 -29.13 -45.74
C HIS A 65 -5.73 -28.90 -44.28
N ASN A 66 -6.79 -29.57 -43.82
CA ASN A 66 -7.18 -29.58 -42.41
C ASN A 66 -6.44 -30.71 -41.69
N TYR A 67 -5.11 -30.54 -41.58
CA TYR A 67 -4.21 -31.56 -41.05
C TYR A 67 -4.50 -31.96 -39.59
N LYS A 68 -5.00 -31.06 -38.75
CA LYS A 68 -5.37 -31.40 -37.36
C LYS A 68 -6.54 -32.38 -37.30
N SER A 69 -7.63 -32.08 -38.01
CA SER A 69 -8.76 -33.00 -38.09
C SER A 69 -8.37 -34.31 -38.78
N ALA A 70 -7.49 -34.25 -39.79
CA ALA A 70 -6.97 -35.45 -40.42
C ALA A 70 -6.25 -36.38 -39.42
N VAL A 71 -5.36 -35.83 -38.59
CA VAL A 71 -4.66 -36.59 -37.54
C VAL A 71 -5.63 -37.16 -36.51
N GLU A 72 -6.61 -36.37 -36.08
CA GLU A 72 -7.62 -36.82 -35.10
C GLU A 72 -8.43 -38.01 -35.60
N ASP A 73 -8.85 -37.99 -36.86
CA ASP A 73 -9.68 -39.04 -37.45
C ASP A 73 -8.86 -40.27 -37.84
N LEU A 74 -7.68 -40.10 -38.43
CA LEU A 74 -6.78 -41.22 -38.78
C LEU A 74 -6.30 -42.00 -37.55
N LYS A 75 -6.10 -41.34 -36.40
CA LYS A 75 -5.74 -42.02 -35.13
C LYS A 75 -6.85 -42.95 -34.59
N LYS A 76 -8.09 -42.79 -35.04
CA LYS A 76 -9.23 -43.62 -34.61
C LYS A 76 -9.41 -44.87 -35.49
N VAL A 77 -8.62 -45.03 -36.55
CA VAL A 77 -8.68 -46.21 -37.44
C VAL A 77 -8.24 -47.45 -36.66
N PRO A 78 -9.07 -48.49 -36.54
CA PRO A 78 -8.78 -49.65 -35.70
C PRO A 78 -7.83 -50.64 -36.38
N GLU A 79 -6.95 -51.28 -35.60
CA GLU A 79 -5.96 -52.28 -36.08
C GLU A 79 -6.56 -53.50 -36.79
N LYS A 80 -7.84 -53.79 -36.55
CA LYS A 80 -8.54 -54.94 -37.16
C LYS A 80 -8.64 -54.84 -38.69
N ASP A 81 -8.58 -53.63 -39.23
CA ASP A 81 -8.69 -53.33 -40.66
C ASP A 81 -7.29 -53.10 -41.22
N ALA A 82 -6.49 -54.18 -41.33
CA ALA A 82 -5.03 -54.12 -41.55
C ALA A 82 -4.60 -53.20 -42.70
N GLU A 83 -5.30 -53.22 -43.83
CA GLU A 83 -4.97 -52.38 -45.00
C GLU A 83 -5.24 -50.88 -44.75
N GLU A 84 -6.41 -50.54 -44.20
CA GLU A 84 -6.76 -49.14 -43.89
C GLU A 84 -5.91 -48.61 -42.73
N TYR A 85 -5.60 -49.47 -41.77
CA TYR A 85 -4.71 -49.15 -40.67
C TYR A 85 -3.30 -48.85 -41.15
N GLU A 86 -2.71 -49.69 -42.01
CA GLU A 86 -1.38 -49.44 -42.59
C GLU A 86 -1.34 -48.12 -43.36
N LYS A 87 -2.35 -47.86 -44.21
CA LYS A 87 -2.47 -46.58 -44.94
C LYS A 87 -2.63 -45.38 -44.01
N ALA A 88 -3.42 -45.51 -42.93
CA ALA A 88 -3.58 -44.46 -41.94
C ALA A 88 -2.27 -44.16 -41.20
N GLN A 89 -1.50 -45.19 -40.82
CA GLN A 89 -0.19 -45.01 -40.19
C GLN A 89 0.83 -44.36 -41.13
N GLU A 90 0.83 -44.73 -42.41
CA GLU A 90 1.67 -44.09 -43.42
C GLU A 90 1.31 -42.61 -43.58
N ALA A 91 0.01 -42.29 -43.71
CA ALA A 91 -0.46 -40.90 -43.78
C ALA A 91 -0.09 -40.10 -42.52
N LEU A 92 -0.29 -40.66 -41.32
CA LEU A 92 0.08 -40.03 -40.05
C LEU A 92 1.58 -39.72 -39.94
N LYS A 93 2.44 -40.50 -40.60
CA LYS A 93 3.88 -40.25 -40.67
C LYS A 93 4.23 -39.08 -41.59
N ASN A 94 3.49 -38.93 -42.71
CA ASN A 94 3.78 -37.91 -43.72
C ASN A 94 3.12 -36.55 -43.40
N ILE A 95 1.96 -36.56 -42.72
CA ILE A 95 1.19 -35.33 -42.40
C ILE A 95 2.04 -34.23 -41.76
N PRO A 96 2.90 -34.47 -40.75
CA PRO A 96 3.69 -33.39 -40.16
C PRO A 96 4.60 -32.68 -41.16
N ILE A 97 5.21 -33.44 -42.08
CA ILE A 97 6.12 -32.91 -43.11
C ILE A 97 5.33 -32.06 -44.10
N GLU A 98 4.24 -32.60 -44.65
CA GLU A 98 3.43 -31.92 -45.66
C GLU A 98 2.66 -30.73 -45.09
N ALA A 99 2.19 -30.83 -43.84
CA ALA A 99 1.55 -29.72 -43.15
C ALA A 99 2.53 -28.57 -42.95
N PHE A 100 3.76 -28.86 -42.54
CA PHE A 100 4.82 -27.87 -42.45
C PHE A 100 5.08 -27.22 -43.82
N GLU A 101 5.34 -28.02 -44.86
CA GLU A 101 5.64 -27.51 -46.22
C GLU A 101 4.52 -26.62 -46.76
N TYR A 102 3.26 -27.03 -46.59
CA TYR A 102 2.10 -26.24 -47.00
C TYR A 102 2.07 -24.89 -46.29
N TYR A 103 2.09 -24.88 -44.95
CA TYR A 103 2.01 -23.64 -44.19
C TYR A 103 3.23 -22.73 -44.42
N TYR A 104 4.43 -23.31 -44.53
CA TYR A 104 5.64 -22.56 -44.82
C TYR A 104 5.62 -21.91 -46.21
N THR A 105 5.07 -22.61 -47.20
CA THR A 105 4.89 -22.06 -48.56
C THR A 105 3.91 -20.89 -48.55
N GLN A 106 2.74 -21.06 -47.92
CA GLN A 106 1.75 -19.98 -47.79
C GLN A 106 2.30 -18.76 -47.03
N ALA A 107 3.14 -19.00 -46.02
CA ALA A 107 3.83 -17.93 -45.32
C ALA A 107 4.81 -17.17 -46.23
N SER A 108 5.59 -17.89 -47.03
CA SER A 108 6.61 -17.32 -47.91
C SER A 108 5.98 -16.47 -49.02
N GLU A 109 4.91 -16.97 -49.63
CA GLU A 109 4.12 -16.22 -50.63
C GLU A 109 3.56 -14.92 -50.02
N ALA A 110 2.89 -15.00 -48.87
CA ALA A 110 2.37 -13.82 -48.18
C ALA A 110 3.48 -12.82 -47.79
N TRP A 111 4.66 -13.32 -47.43
CA TRP A 111 5.82 -12.49 -47.10
C TRP A 111 6.33 -11.69 -48.32
N GLU A 112 6.42 -12.34 -49.48
CA GLU A 112 6.83 -11.71 -50.74
C GLU A 112 5.81 -10.66 -51.23
N GLU A 113 4.52 -10.91 -50.99
CA GLU A 113 3.44 -9.97 -51.28
C GLU A 113 3.39 -8.78 -50.31
N GLY A 114 4.15 -8.84 -49.21
CA GLY A 114 4.18 -7.82 -48.17
C GLY A 114 3.03 -7.92 -47.16
N ASP A 115 2.20 -8.96 -47.21
CA ASP A 115 1.20 -9.25 -46.18
C ASP A 115 1.84 -9.95 -44.98
N GLN A 116 2.54 -9.15 -44.17
CA GLN A 116 3.25 -9.65 -43.00
C GLN A 116 2.34 -10.29 -41.94
N THR A 117 1.06 -9.90 -41.88
CA THR A 117 0.12 -10.47 -40.90
C THR A 117 -0.24 -11.90 -41.27
N THR A 118 -0.56 -12.13 -42.54
CA THR A 118 -0.85 -13.46 -43.07
C THR A 118 0.40 -14.34 -43.05
N ALA A 119 1.57 -13.79 -43.40
CA ALA A 119 2.84 -14.51 -43.34
C ALA A 119 3.14 -15.00 -41.93
N LYS A 120 3.02 -14.12 -40.92
CA LYS A 120 3.19 -14.48 -39.50
C LYS A 120 2.23 -15.58 -39.07
N TYR A 121 0.95 -15.48 -39.43
CA TYR A 121 -0.05 -16.50 -39.08
C TYR A 121 0.35 -17.89 -39.59
N TYR A 122 0.77 -17.98 -40.86
CA TYR A 122 1.17 -19.24 -41.46
C TYR A 122 2.51 -19.76 -40.93
N LEU A 123 3.47 -18.88 -40.58
CA LEU A 123 4.71 -19.30 -39.90
C LEU A 123 4.44 -19.92 -38.53
N GLU A 124 3.58 -19.29 -37.72
CA GLU A 124 3.18 -19.85 -36.42
C GLU A 124 2.50 -21.21 -36.60
N LYS A 125 1.69 -21.40 -37.66
CA LYS A 125 1.10 -22.70 -38.01
C LYS A 125 2.12 -23.74 -38.46
N ALA A 126 3.11 -23.35 -39.27
CA ALA A 126 4.17 -24.25 -39.70
C ALA A 126 4.96 -24.79 -38.50
N LEU A 127 5.33 -23.91 -37.56
CA LEU A 127 6.08 -24.30 -36.35
C LEU A 127 5.27 -25.14 -35.36
N GLU A 128 3.93 -25.25 -35.48
CA GLU A 128 3.16 -26.26 -34.73
C GLU A 128 3.53 -27.70 -35.18
N TRP A 129 4.04 -27.88 -36.40
CA TRP A 129 4.38 -29.18 -37.00
C TRP A 129 5.88 -29.46 -37.03
N ASP A 130 6.72 -28.45 -37.21
CA ASP A 130 8.18 -28.54 -37.04
C ASP A 130 8.71 -27.40 -36.13
N PRO A 131 8.64 -27.57 -34.80
CA PRO A 131 9.04 -26.52 -33.86
C PRO A 131 10.52 -26.15 -33.87
N GLU A 132 11.39 -26.94 -34.53
CA GLU A 132 12.84 -26.71 -34.58
C GLU A 132 13.33 -26.14 -35.91
N ASN A 133 12.42 -25.89 -36.84
CA ASN A 133 12.74 -25.33 -38.14
C ASN A 133 13.43 -23.95 -38.02
N LYS A 134 14.66 -23.84 -38.52
CA LYS A 134 15.48 -22.63 -38.34
C LYS A 134 15.03 -21.49 -39.23
N GLU A 135 14.59 -21.80 -40.45
CA GLU A 135 14.17 -20.85 -41.46
C GLU A 135 12.87 -20.15 -41.04
N ALA A 136 11.88 -20.92 -40.60
CA ALA A 136 10.62 -20.36 -40.10
C ALA A 136 10.82 -19.52 -38.82
N LYS A 137 11.67 -19.98 -37.89
CA LYS A 137 12.09 -19.19 -36.71
C LYS A 137 12.76 -17.88 -37.13
N ALA A 138 13.65 -17.90 -38.12
CA ALA A 138 14.33 -16.71 -38.61
C ALA A 138 13.36 -15.69 -39.23
N MET A 139 12.37 -16.13 -39.99
CA MET A 139 11.35 -15.23 -40.55
C MET A 139 10.48 -14.58 -39.47
N LEU A 140 10.05 -15.35 -38.46
CA LEU A 140 9.30 -14.78 -37.31
C LEU A 140 10.16 -13.83 -36.50
N TYR A 141 11.45 -14.14 -36.31
CA TYR A 141 12.41 -13.23 -35.71
C TYR A 141 12.45 -11.89 -36.46
N GLU A 142 12.60 -11.91 -37.79
CA GLU A 142 12.65 -10.69 -38.61
C GLU A 142 11.35 -9.89 -38.54
N TYR A 143 10.20 -10.57 -38.53
CA TYR A 143 8.89 -9.93 -38.34
C TYR A 143 8.85 -9.15 -37.03
N TYR A 144 9.08 -9.84 -35.91
CA TYR A 144 8.98 -9.22 -34.59
C TYR A 144 10.05 -8.16 -34.36
N PHE A 145 11.26 -8.34 -34.90
CA PHE A 145 12.32 -7.34 -34.82
C PHE A 145 11.99 -6.07 -35.62
N THR A 146 11.35 -6.22 -36.79
CA THR A 146 10.87 -5.09 -37.59
C THR A 146 9.77 -4.32 -36.86
N GLN A 147 8.77 -5.02 -36.32
CA GLN A 147 7.69 -4.42 -35.53
C GLN A 147 8.22 -3.71 -34.27
N ALA A 148 9.22 -4.30 -33.59
CA ALA A 148 9.90 -3.63 -32.48
C ALA A 148 10.62 -2.34 -32.93
N SER A 149 11.29 -2.37 -34.08
CA SER A 149 12.01 -1.21 -34.62
C SER A 149 11.08 -0.07 -35.01
N GLU A 150 9.90 -0.38 -35.54
CA GLU A 150 8.84 0.60 -35.84
C GLU A 150 8.29 1.21 -34.54
N ALA A 151 7.90 0.38 -33.57
CA ALA A 151 7.44 0.86 -32.27
C ALA A 151 8.47 1.76 -31.55
N LEU A 152 9.78 1.49 -31.72
CA LEU A 152 10.83 2.36 -31.18
C LEU A 152 10.92 3.72 -31.87
N LYS A 153 10.65 3.80 -33.18
CA LYS A 153 10.58 5.08 -33.92
C LYS A 153 9.41 5.93 -33.43
N ASP A 154 8.29 5.27 -33.12
CA ASP A 154 7.08 5.91 -32.61
C ASP A 154 7.14 6.19 -31.08
N GLU A 155 8.28 5.93 -30.45
CA GLU A 155 8.49 6.00 -28.99
C GLU A 155 7.52 5.13 -28.16
N ASN A 156 6.86 4.15 -28.79
CA ASN A 156 6.00 3.18 -28.12
C ASN A 156 6.83 2.07 -27.45
N LEU A 157 7.38 2.38 -26.28
CA LEU A 157 8.28 1.48 -25.55
C LEU A 157 7.64 0.16 -25.13
N ASP A 158 6.34 0.14 -24.80
CA ASP A 158 5.66 -1.06 -24.33
C ASP A 158 5.47 -2.07 -25.48
N GLU A 159 5.06 -1.59 -26.65
CA GLU A 159 4.96 -2.40 -27.86
C GLU A 159 6.33 -2.88 -28.34
N ALA A 160 7.35 -2.00 -28.30
CA ALA A 160 8.72 -2.37 -28.60
C ALA A 160 9.23 -3.49 -27.68
N ARG A 161 8.95 -3.42 -26.37
CA ARG A 161 9.32 -4.48 -25.42
C ARG A 161 8.69 -5.82 -25.81
N THR A 162 7.37 -5.84 -26.01
CA THR A 162 6.64 -7.07 -26.36
C THR A 162 7.15 -7.69 -27.66
N ASN A 163 7.43 -6.88 -28.68
CA ASN A 163 7.95 -7.39 -29.93
C ASN A 163 9.41 -7.89 -29.81
N LEU A 164 10.26 -7.25 -28.99
CA LEU A 164 11.62 -7.74 -28.71
C LEU A 164 11.63 -9.05 -27.90
N GLU A 165 10.73 -9.21 -26.93
CA GLU A 165 10.54 -10.46 -26.18
C GLU A 165 10.21 -11.61 -27.14
N LYS A 166 9.25 -11.40 -28.04
CA LYS A 166 8.87 -12.39 -29.06
C LYS A 166 9.99 -12.66 -30.07
N ALA A 167 10.71 -11.63 -30.51
CA ALA A 167 11.88 -11.84 -31.37
C ALA A 167 12.93 -12.73 -30.66
N LEU A 168 13.12 -12.56 -29.35
CA LEU A 168 14.03 -13.37 -28.57
C LEU A 168 13.52 -14.81 -28.36
N GLU A 169 12.21 -15.05 -28.31
CA GLU A 169 11.64 -16.41 -28.30
C GLU A 169 12.08 -17.23 -29.52
N TRP A 170 12.14 -16.58 -30.69
CA TRP A 170 12.53 -17.23 -31.96
C TRP A 170 14.05 -17.24 -32.20
N ASN A 171 14.82 -16.44 -31.47
CA ASN A 171 16.28 -16.40 -31.54
C ASN A 171 16.90 -16.07 -30.17
N THR A 172 16.90 -17.06 -29.29
CA THR A 172 17.23 -16.91 -27.86
C THR A 172 18.69 -16.51 -27.59
N GLU A 173 19.59 -16.75 -28.53
CA GLU A 173 21.02 -16.42 -28.40
C GLU A 173 21.38 -15.03 -28.95
N ASN A 174 20.40 -14.27 -29.45
CA ASN A 174 20.67 -12.98 -30.08
C ASN A 174 21.05 -11.89 -29.06
N GLU A 175 22.35 -11.74 -28.81
CA GLU A 175 22.89 -10.75 -27.85
C GLU A 175 22.53 -9.30 -28.20
N LYS A 176 22.33 -8.98 -29.50
CA LYS A 176 21.91 -7.63 -29.91
C LYS A 176 20.49 -7.33 -29.44
N VAL A 177 19.56 -8.27 -29.63
CA VAL A 177 18.17 -8.13 -29.18
C VAL A 177 18.09 -8.11 -27.66
N LYS A 178 18.86 -8.95 -26.95
CA LYS A 178 18.97 -8.91 -25.48
C LYS A 178 19.42 -7.54 -24.98
N ALA A 179 20.50 -7.00 -25.55
CA ALA A 179 21.01 -5.68 -25.18
C ALA A 179 19.99 -4.56 -25.47
N LEU A 180 19.29 -4.64 -26.59
CA LEU A 180 18.25 -3.68 -26.95
C LEU A 180 17.05 -3.77 -26.00
N LEU A 181 16.58 -4.98 -25.67
CA LEU A 181 15.49 -5.21 -24.72
C LEU A 181 15.82 -4.61 -23.34
N VAL A 182 17.02 -4.87 -22.81
CA VAL A 182 17.50 -4.28 -21.54
C VAL A 182 17.49 -2.75 -21.59
N SER A 183 17.89 -2.16 -22.73
CA SER A 183 17.84 -0.71 -22.93
C SER A 183 16.40 -0.16 -22.92
N VAL A 184 15.47 -0.85 -23.59
CA VAL A 184 14.04 -0.49 -23.62
C VAL A 184 13.42 -0.59 -22.23
N GLU A 185 13.65 -1.70 -21.52
CA GLU A 185 13.19 -1.90 -20.14
C GLU A 185 13.71 -0.80 -19.20
N LYS A 186 14.97 -0.40 -19.35
CA LYS A 186 15.53 0.72 -18.59
C LYS A 186 14.81 2.04 -18.88
N ARG A 187 14.45 2.31 -20.14
CA ARG A 187 13.68 3.52 -20.52
C ARG A 187 12.27 3.49 -19.93
N ILE A 188 11.58 2.34 -19.99
CA ILE A 188 10.27 2.13 -19.35
C ILE A 188 10.37 2.37 -17.84
N ALA A 189 11.36 1.76 -17.18
CA ALA A 189 11.58 1.94 -15.75
C ALA A 189 11.84 3.42 -15.39
N LEU A 190 12.55 4.18 -16.21
CA LEU A 190 12.77 5.62 -16.00
C LEU A 190 11.52 6.48 -16.22
N ARG A 191 10.68 6.15 -17.21
CA ARG A 191 9.37 6.77 -17.42
C ARG A 191 8.48 6.57 -16.19
N ASP A 192 8.33 5.32 -15.78
CA ASP A 192 7.48 4.93 -14.65
C ASP A 192 8.02 5.47 -13.32
N ALA A 193 9.35 5.59 -13.20
CA ALA A 193 10.00 6.26 -12.09
C ALA A 193 9.60 7.72 -11.95
N GLY A 194 9.44 8.45 -13.06
CA GLY A 194 8.99 9.84 -13.07
C GLY A 194 7.58 9.97 -12.48
N VAL A 195 6.66 9.15 -12.99
CA VAL A 195 5.26 9.11 -12.51
C VAL A 195 5.19 8.74 -11.02
N ASN A 196 5.92 7.70 -10.61
CA ASN A 196 5.98 7.26 -9.22
C ASN A 196 6.61 8.32 -8.29
N ALA A 197 7.63 9.04 -8.74
CA ALA A 197 8.24 10.12 -7.98
C ALA A 197 7.27 11.29 -7.77
N GLU A 198 6.54 11.71 -8.81
CA GLU A 198 5.56 12.80 -8.73
C GLU A 198 4.39 12.45 -7.82
N LEU A 199 3.78 11.28 -8.00
CA LEU A 199 2.71 10.78 -7.14
C LEU A 199 3.18 10.61 -5.69
N GLY A 200 4.36 10.04 -5.49
CA GLY A 200 4.94 9.86 -4.17
C GLY A 200 5.17 11.17 -3.42
N ILE A 201 5.66 12.20 -4.11
CA ILE A 201 5.84 13.54 -3.53
C ILE A 201 4.48 14.21 -3.25
N LYS A 202 3.49 14.04 -4.13
CA LYS A 202 2.12 14.51 -3.90
C LYS A 202 1.52 13.88 -2.65
N TYR A 203 1.54 12.55 -2.57
CA TYR A 203 1.04 11.82 -1.40
C TYR A 203 1.80 12.15 -0.12
N TYR A 204 3.11 12.41 -0.20
CA TYR A 204 3.86 12.88 0.97
C TYR A 204 3.30 14.21 1.51
N LYS A 205 2.98 15.17 0.63
CA LYS A 205 2.41 16.46 1.04
C LYS A 205 1.02 16.30 1.67
N GLU A 206 0.19 15.42 1.12
CA GLU A 206 -1.12 15.08 1.69
C GLU A 206 -0.96 14.38 3.06
N ALA A 207 -0.02 13.45 3.14
CA ALA A 207 0.29 12.67 4.34
C ALA A 207 0.79 13.53 5.52
N ILE A 208 1.39 14.69 5.26
CA ILE A 208 1.73 15.65 6.33
C ILE A 208 0.47 16.10 7.09
N LEU A 209 -0.68 16.20 6.41
CA LEU A 209 -1.94 16.63 7.01
C LEU A 209 -2.69 15.46 7.65
N THR A 210 -2.62 14.27 7.04
CA THR A 210 -3.41 13.10 7.47
C THR A 210 -2.66 12.14 8.39
N THR A 211 -1.33 12.28 8.51
CA THR A 211 -0.42 11.37 9.23
C THR A 211 -0.36 9.94 8.66
N ASP A 212 -0.84 9.72 7.43
CA ASP A 212 -0.76 8.44 6.72
C ASP A 212 0.18 8.52 5.51
N PHE A 213 1.39 7.99 5.67
CA PHE A 213 2.44 8.02 4.66
C PHE A 213 2.50 6.75 3.78
N THR A 214 1.55 5.82 3.94
CA THR A 214 1.60 4.49 3.29
C THR A 214 1.67 4.61 1.77
N ARG A 215 0.75 5.38 1.17
CA ARG A 215 0.69 5.61 -0.28
C ARG A 215 1.94 6.30 -0.82
N ALA A 216 2.47 7.27 -0.06
CA ALA A 216 3.71 7.95 -0.43
C ALA A 216 4.89 6.97 -0.49
N ILE A 217 5.01 6.08 0.51
CA ILE A 217 6.08 5.08 0.55
C ILE A 217 5.97 4.07 -0.60
N GLU A 218 4.76 3.58 -0.88
CA GLU A 218 4.54 2.61 -1.96
C GLU A 218 4.98 3.16 -3.32
N CYS A 219 4.67 4.42 -3.61
CA CYS A 219 5.12 5.08 -4.84
C CYS A 219 6.64 5.31 -4.84
N LEU A 220 7.19 5.92 -3.78
CA LEU A 220 8.60 6.31 -3.74
C LEU A 220 9.56 5.10 -3.77
N LYS A 221 9.16 3.93 -3.24
CA LYS A 221 9.96 2.69 -3.29
C LYS A 221 10.15 2.13 -4.71
N LYS A 222 9.25 2.43 -5.64
CA LYS A 222 9.29 1.94 -7.03
C LYS A 222 10.25 2.73 -7.93
N VAL A 223 10.79 3.85 -7.44
CA VAL A 223 11.73 4.68 -8.21
C VAL A 223 13.13 4.03 -8.17
N PRO A 224 13.76 3.72 -9.31
CA PRO A 224 15.08 3.10 -9.40
C PRO A 224 16.23 4.13 -9.32
N LYS A 225 17.43 3.64 -9.00
CA LYS A 225 18.65 4.46 -8.79
C LYS A 225 19.05 5.32 -10.01
N GLY A 226 18.68 4.92 -11.22
CA GLY A 226 18.99 5.64 -12.46
C GLY A 226 18.13 6.89 -12.72
N TYR A 227 17.10 7.16 -11.89
CA TYR A 227 16.24 8.31 -12.06
C TYR A 227 16.95 9.62 -11.70
N LYS A 228 16.81 10.66 -12.56
CA LYS A 228 17.52 11.96 -12.42
C LYS A 228 17.43 12.62 -11.03
N ASN A 229 16.31 12.41 -10.33
CA ASN A 229 16.07 12.97 -8.99
C ASN A 229 16.04 11.89 -7.89
N TYR A 230 16.69 10.75 -8.09
CA TYR A 230 16.64 9.62 -7.17
C TYR A 230 17.08 10.00 -5.74
N ALA A 231 18.13 10.80 -5.57
CA ALA A 231 18.58 11.25 -4.26
C ALA A 231 17.48 12.00 -3.48
N LYS A 232 16.74 12.88 -4.18
CA LYS A 232 15.60 13.60 -3.61
C LYS A 232 14.47 12.66 -3.23
N VAL A 233 14.15 11.68 -4.08
CA VAL A 233 13.14 10.64 -3.78
C VAL A 233 13.51 9.84 -2.54
N GLN A 234 14.78 9.45 -2.39
CA GLN A 234 15.26 8.73 -1.21
C GLN A 234 15.17 9.59 0.06
N GLU A 235 15.42 10.90 -0.06
CA GLU A 235 15.22 11.84 1.05
C GLU A 235 13.75 11.86 1.52
N PHE A 236 12.79 11.94 0.59
CA PHE A 236 11.36 11.87 0.91
C PHE A 236 10.99 10.51 1.51
N LEU A 237 11.47 9.41 0.93
CA LEU A 237 11.21 8.05 1.43
C LEU A 237 11.73 7.86 2.86
N ARG A 238 12.91 8.40 3.17
CA ARG A 238 13.47 8.42 4.53
C ARG A 238 12.54 9.17 5.49
N LYS A 239 12.13 10.38 5.12
CA LYS A 239 11.19 11.21 5.92
C LYS A 239 9.87 10.49 6.17
N CYS A 240 9.31 9.82 5.16
CA CYS A 240 8.09 9.02 5.32
C CYS A 240 8.28 7.86 6.32
N LYS A 241 9.39 7.11 6.20
CA LYS A 241 9.66 5.96 7.08
C LYS A 241 9.87 6.39 8.53
N GLU A 242 10.62 7.47 8.75
CA GLU A 242 10.78 8.08 10.07
C GLU A 242 9.42 8.47 10.66
N ALA A 243 8.54 9.08 9.87
CA ALA A 243 7.20 9.47 10.29
C ALA A 243 6.27 8.30 10.66
N ILE A 244 6.44 7.11 10.06
CA ILE A 244 5.65 5.92 10.43
C ILE A 244 6.16 5.29 11.72
N VAL A 245 7.48 5.21 11.92
CA VAL A 245 8.08 4.70 13.16
C VAL A 245 7.66 5.55 14.38
N ILE A 246 7.30 6.82 14.15
CA ILE A 246 6.79 7.75 15.16
C ILE A 246 5.40 7.37 15.73
N LYS A 247 4.60 6.51 15.07
CA LYS A 247 3.30 6.04 15.61
C LYS A 247 3.42 5.07 16.79
N GLU A 248 4.59 4.48 17.02
CA GLU A 248 4.85 3.64 18.20
C GLU A 248 5.39 4.52 19.35
N VAL A 249 4.45 5.01 20.16
CA VAL A 249 4.58 5.71 21.47
C VAL A 249 6.02 5.91 21.96
N GLY A 250 6.47 7.18 22.04
CA GLY A 250 7.76 7.53 22.62
C GLY A 250 7.83 7.37 24.14
N ASN A 251 9.01 7.69 24.70
CA ASN A 251 9.27 7.58 26.13
C ASN A 251 8.16 8.27 26.96
N ILE A 252 7.77 7.66 28.07
CA ILE A 252 6.82 8.25 29.01
C ILE A 252 7.60 9.18 29.93
N TYR A 253 7.12 10.43 30.06
CA TYR A 253 7.61 11.38 31.04
C TYR A 253 6.47 11.83 31.95
N TYR A 254 6.82 12.55 33.01
CA TYR A 254 5.88 13.17 33.93
C TYR A 254 6.24 14.64 34.13
N ALA A 255 5.24 15.51 34.21
CA ALA A 255 5.46 16.92 34.52
C ALA A 255 6.00 17.08 35.96
N THR A 256 7.05 17.87 36.17
CA THR A 256 7.63 18.14 37.50
C THR A 256 7.05 19.36 38.21
N GLY A 257 6.00 19.96 37.64
CA GLY A 257 5.31 21.13 38.15
C GLY A 257 4.28 21.63 37.14
N ASP A 258 3.86 22.88 37.32
CA ASP A 258 2.98 23.56 36.37
C ASP A 258 3.78 24.00 35.14
N ILE A 259 3.55 23.32 34.01
CA ILE A 259 4.33 23.50 32.77
C ILE A 259 3.42 24.05 31.69
N ASN A 260 3.85 25.15 31.08
CA ASN A 260 3.19 25.69 29.91
C ASN A 260 3.56 24.84 28.68
N VAL A 261 2.55 24.29 28.01
CA VAL A 261 2.69 23.68 26.70
C VAL A 261 2.57 24.78 25.66
N ARG A 262 3.52 24.85 24.73
CA ARG A 262 3.62 25.93 23.74
C ARG A 262 3.41 25.43 22.32
N SER A 263 3.02 26.33 21.42
CA SER A 263 2.85 26.04 19.98
C SER A 263 4.17 25.88 19.21
N GLY A 264 5.31 26.18 19.82
CA GLY A 264 6.63 26.01 19.21
C GLY A 264 7.77 25.92 20.24
N PRO A 265 8.99 25.57 19.80
CA PRO A 265 10.15 25.34 20.67
C PRO A 265 10.75 26.67 21.15
N GLY A 266 10.26 27.19 22.27
CA GLY A 266 10.78 28.42 22.87
C GLY A 266 9.75 29.17 23.70
N THR A 267 10.22 30.04 24.60
CA THR A 267 9.34 30.87 25.43
C THR A 267 8.64 31.99 24.67
N LYS A 268 9.11 32.33 23.45
CA LYS A 268 8.48 33.31 22.54
C LYS A 268 7.17 32.82 21.91
N TYR A 269 6.93 31.51 21.89
CA TYR A 269 5.72 30.93 21.32
C TYR A 269 4.58 30.99 22.34
N HIS A 270 3.35 31.23 21.88
CA HIS A 270 2.20 31.34 22.76
C HIS A 270 1.89 29.99 23.44
N ARG A 271 1.32 30.07 24.65
CA ARG A 271 0.84 28.91 25.40
C ARG A 271 -0.44 28.38 24.76
N ILE A 272 -0.50 27.07 24.55
CA ILE A 272 -1.68 26.37 24.03
C ILE A 272 -2.36 25.50 25.09
N ASP A 273 -1.61 25.06 26.09
CA ASP A 273 -2.12 24.23 27.18
C ASP A 273 -1.25 24.34 28.45
N LYS A 274 -1.68 23.75 29.55
CA LYS A 274 -0.96 23.70 30.84
C LYS A 274 -1.01 22.27 31.39
N LEU A 275 0.16 21.74 31.73
CA LEU A 275 0.29 20.47 32.45
C LEU A 275 0.52 20.74 33.93
N GLU A 276 -0.13 19.98 34.78
CA GLU A 276 0.03 19.98 36.24
C GLU A 276 1.07 18.96 36.69
N LEU A 277 1.61 19.16 37.89
CA LEU A 277 2.56 18.24 38.51
C LEU A 277 2.06 16.78 38.46
N GLY A 278 2.89 15.89 37.94
CA GLY A 278 2.60 14.46 37.85
C GLY A 278 1.73 14.04 36.66
N ASN A 279 1.25 14.99 35.84
CA ASN A 279 0.61 14.63 34.57
C ASN A 279 1.55 13.76 33.73
N ARG A 280 1.02 12.63 33.24
CA ARG A 280 1.73 11.73 32.33
C ARG A 280 1.79 12.37 30.95
N ILE A 281 2.98 12.37 30.37
CA ILE A 281 3.27 12.95 29.07
C ILE A 281 3.73 11.83 28.15
N ASN A 282 2.97 11.59 27.11
CA ASN A 282 3.42 10.74 26.01
C ASN A 282 4.24 11.61 25.07
N THR A 283 5.55 11.34 25.00
CA THR A 283 6.42 12.08 24.08
C THR A 283 6.41 11.46 22.70
N ILE A 284 6.70 12.30 21.72
CA ILE A 284 7.03 11.85 20.37
C ILE A 284 8.53 11.53 20.39
N ARG A 285 8.92 10.25 20.30
CA ARG A 285 10.33 9.86 20.43
C ARG A 285 11.15 10.52 19.32
N GLY A 286 12.30 11.10 19.67
CA GLY A 286 13.34 11.49 18.70
C GLY A 286 13.45 12.96 18.31
N ILE A 287 12.74 13.90 18.97
CA ILE A 287 12.91 15.33 18.66
C ILE A 287 13.06 16.15 19.95
N GLU A 288 14.31 16.29 20.39
CA GLU A 288 14.73 17.57 20.96
C GLU A 288 14.88 18.52 19.75
N VAL A 289 14.02 19.53 19.64
CA VAL A 289 13.95 20.35 18.43
C VAL A 289 15.13 21.32 18.40
N GLU A 290 15.19 22.18 19.40
CA GLU A 290 16.25 23.15 19.64
C GLU A 290 16.34 23.35 21.15
N LYS A 291 17.55 23.48 21.71
CA LYS A 291 17.79 23.95 23.09
C LYS A 291 16.90 23.29 24.15
N GLY A 292 16.80 21.96 24.17
CA GLY A 292 16.05 21.23 25.22
C GLY A 292 14.54 21.18 25.08
N TRP A 293 13.93 21.67 24.00
CA TRP A 293 12.48 21.59 23.79
C TRP A 293 12.05 20.24 23.21
N ILE A 294 11.13 19.58 23.91
CA ILE A 294 10.56 18.26 23.58
C ILE A 294 9.16 18.45 23.00
N ARG A 295 8.89 17.73 21.92
CA ARG A 295 7.59 17.67 21.27
C ARG A 295 6.69 16.61 21.92
N ILE A 296 5.45 16.97 22.22
CA ILE A 296 4.48 16.14 22.96
C ILE A 296 3.14 16.11 22.24
N LEU A 297 2.35 15.07 22.54
CA LEU A 297 0.92 15.06 22.24
C LEU A 297 0.17 15.68 23.42
N CYS A 298 -0.68 16.67 23.15
CA CYS A 298 -1.51 17.34 24.15
C CYS A 298 -3.00 17.25 23.77
N GLY A 299 -3.91 17.41 24.74
CA GLY A 299 -5.36 17.39 24.54
C GLY A 299 -6.04 16.01 24.59
N GLU A 300 -7.37 16.00 24.78
CA GLU A 300 -8.22 14.79 24.78
C GLU A 300 -8.37 14.14 23.40
N LYS A 301 -8.09 14.89 22.33
CA LYS A 301 -8.02 14.38 20.95
C LYS A 301 -6.57 14.06 20.66
N GLU A 302 -6.26 12.81 20.33
CA GLU A 302 -4.89 12.26 20.16
C GLU A 302 -4.02 12.89 19.04
N ASN A 303 -4.32 14.09 18.53
CA ASN A 303 -3.65 14.70 17.38
C ASN A 303 -3.19 16.16 17.56
N GLU A 304 -3.32 16.76 18.75
CA GLU A 304 -2.77 18.10 18.99
C GLU A 304 -1.31 18.03 19.46
N ILE A 305 -0.47 18.91 18.91
CA ILE A 305 0.98 18.88 19.10
C ILE A 305 1.42 20.10 19.89
N GLY A 306 2.12 19.84 20.98
CA GLY A 306 2.69 20.87 21.85
C GLY A 306 4.18 20.69 22.10
N TYR A 307 4.78 21.70 22.72
CA TYR A 307 6.21 21.70 23.07
C TYR A 307 6.40 22.06 24.55
N VAL A 308 7.25 21.30 25.25
CA VAL A 308 7.64 21.50 26.66
C VAL A 308 9.14 21.37 26.81
N HIS A 309 9.74 22.04 27.80
CA HIS A 309 11.18 21.97 28.00
C HIS A 309 11.59 20.75 28.85
N LYS A 310 12.67 20.07 28.44
CA LYS A 310 13.17 18.83 29.07
C LYS A 310 13.49 18.94 30.55
N SER A 311 13.97 20.11 30.99
CA SER A 311 14.27 20.35 32.43
C SER A 311 13.04 20.26 33.33
N SER A 312 11.84 20.30 32.76
CA SER A 312 10.58 20.25 33.50
C SER A 312 9.95 18.86 33.48
N LEU A 313 10.68 17.84 33.00
CA LEU A 313 10.17 16.48 32.87
C LEU A 313 10.93 15.51 33.79
N ALA A 314 10.19 14.60 34.41
CA ALA A 314 10.69 13.43 35.13
C ALA A 314 10.52 12.16 34.28
N GLN A 315 11.43 11.20 34.42
CA GLN A 315 11.43 9.98 33.62
C GLN A 315 10.63 8.85 34.27
N ASN A 316 10.35 8.94 35.56
CA ASN A 316 9.64 7.92 36.31
C ASN A 316 8.82 8.53 37.45
N LYS A 317 7.97 7.71 38.08
CA LYS A 317 7.12 8.13 39.20
C LYS A 317 7.92 8.38 40.48
N GLU A 318 9.06 7.73 40.67
CA GLU A 318 9.90 7.92 41.86
C GLU A 318 10.47 9.34 41.92
N GLU A 319 10.93 9.89 40.78
CA GLU A 319 11.33 11.29 40.66
C GLU A 319 10.19 12.26 41.00
N ILE A 320 8.94 11.90 40.66
CA ILE A 320 7.76 12.72 41.01
C ILE A 320 7.50 12.72 42.50
N GLU A 321 7.62 11.59 43.19
CA GLU A 321 7.47 11.53 44.64
C GLU A 321 8.58 12.34 45.35
N LEU A 322 9.82 12.27 44.86
CA LEU A 322 10.91 13.13 45.35
C LEU A 322 10.62 14.63 45.13
N VAL A 323 10.03 14.98 43.97
CA VAL A 323 9.61 16.36 43.67
C VAL A 323 8.51 16.83 44.61
N LYS A 324 7.50 16.00 44.89
CA LYS A 324 6.41 16.30 45.83
C LYS A 324 6.96 16.54 47.24
N GLU A 325 7.86 15.69 47.71
CA GLU A 325 8.45 15.83 49.04
C GLU A 325 9.31 17.10 49.14
N ARG A 326 10.12 17.40 48.11
CA ARG A 326 10.86 18.68 48.04
C ARG A 326 9.93 19.90 48.05
N ASN A 327 8.82 19.84 47.33
CA ASN A 327 7.83 20.91 47.29
C ASN A 327 7.20 21.13 48.68
N LYS A 328 6.87 20.06 49.40
CA LYS A 328 6.38 20.11 50.79
C LYS A 328 7.40 20.75 51.73
N ASN A 329 8.68 20.37 51.62
CA ASN A 329 9.77 20.92 52.42
C ASN A 329 10.00 22.41 52.12
N ALA A 330 9.94 22.80 50.84
CA ALA A 330 10.04 24.19 50.40
C ALA A 330 8.90 25.05 50.99
N ILE A 331 7.67 24.55 51.00
CA ILE A 331 6.53 25.23 51.65
C ILE A 331 6.77 25.37 53.15
N GLY A 332 7.20 24.30 53.83
CA GLY A 332 7.50 24.34 55.27
C GLY A 332 8.58 25.37 55.60
N LEU A 333 9.58 25.49 54.75
CA LEU A 333 10.62 26.50 54.90
C LEU A 333 10.10 27.92 54.66
N ALA A 334 9.33 28.13 53.61
CA ALA A 334 8.74 29.43 53.31
C ALA A 334 7.89 29.95 54.49
N LYS A 335 7.14 29.06 55.15
CA LYS A 335 6.40 29.38 56.39
C LYS A 335 7.34 29.91 57.48
N ARG A 336 8.45 29.21 57.75
CA ARG A 336 9.46 29.64 58.73
C ARG A 336 10.10 31.00 58.38
N ILE A 337 10.26 31.31 57.09
CA ILE A 337 10.77 32.61 56.66
C ILE A 337 9.73 33.71 56.92
N VAL A 338 8.45 33.46 56.65
CA VAL A 338 7.36 34.40 56.93
C VAL A 338 7.18 34.62 58.44
N GLU A 339 7.28 33.57 59.26
CA GLU A 339 7.15 33.65 60.72
C GLU A 339 8.09 34.68 61.35
N LYS A 340 9.32 34.80 60.81
CA LYS A 340 10.30 35.81 61.25
C LYS A 340 9.84 37.26 61.05
N LYS A 341 8.83 37.49 60.21
CA LYS A 341 8.24 38.82 59.93
C LYS A 341 6.92 39.05 60.70
N LEU A 342 6.36 38.02 61.34
CA LEU A 342 5.08 38.13 62.05
C LEU A 342 5.29 38.70 63.45
N VAL A 343 4.29 39.44 63.94
CA VAL A 343 4.29 39.97 65.32
C VAL A 343 4.02 38.87 66.34
N ALA A 344 3.10 37.95 66.04
CA ALA A 344 2.73 36.83 66.90
C ALA A 344 2.76 35.50 66.12
N PRO A 345 3.95 34.97 65.78
CA PRO A 345 4.08 33.79 64.92
C PRO A 345 3.42 32.53 65.50
N ALA A 346 3.34 32.40 66.83
CA ALA A 346 2.67 31.27 67.49
C ALA A 346 1.15 31.19 67.21
N THR A 347 0.55 32.29 66.74
CA THR A 347 -0.87 32.36 66.36
C THR A 347 -1.12 32.14 64.86
N ALA A 348 -0.05 31.92 64.09
CA ALA A 348 -0.13 31.86 62.64
C ALA A 348 -0.89 30.62 62.15
N THR A 349 -1.88 30.83 61.30
CA THR A 349 -2.54 29.76 60.53
C THR A 349 -2.37 30.03 59.03
N TYR A 350 -2.27 28.98 58.22
CA TYR A 350 -1.84 29.06 56.83
C TYR A 350 -2.93 28.58 55.87
N PRO A 351 -3.94 29.42 55.55
CA PRO A 351 -5.07 29.03 54.71
C PRO A 351 -4.70 28.67 53.27
N SER A 352 -3.58 29.16 52.72
CA SER A 352 -3.09 28.74 51.39
C SER A 352 -1.57 28.85 51.35
N CYS A 353 -0.93 27.83 50.77
CA CYS A 353 0.51 27.75 50.54
C CYS A 353 0.75 27.03 49.22
N GLU A 354 1.27 27.75 48.23
CA GLU A 354 1.39 27.24 46.86
C GLU A 354 2.75 27.62 46.27
N ILE A 355 3.39 26.69 45.58
CA ILE A 355 4.59 27.00 44.81
C ILE A 355 4.11 27.64 43.50
N VAL A 356 4.33 28.94 43.37
CA VAL A 356 3.88 29.70 42.21
C VAL A 356 4.96 29.81 41.14
N SER A 357 6.22 29.51 41.49
CA SER A 357 7.27 29.29 40.50
C SER A 357 8.38 28.41 41.04
N ARG A 358 8.91 27.55 40.16
CA ARG A 358 10.13 26.77 40.42
C ARG A 358 11.01 26.71 39.17
N LYS A 359 12.30 26.94 39.33
CA LYS A 359 13.31 26.75 38.28
C LYS A 359 14.57 26.15 38.89
N GLY A 360 14.81 24.86 38.63
CA GLY A 360 15.91 24.14 39.26
C GLY A 360 15.78 24.12 40.80
N ALA A 361 16.75 24.74 41.48
CA ALA A 361 16.80 24.89 42.95
C ALA A 361 16.14 26.17 43.48
N GLN A 362 15.65 27.04 42.60
CA GLN A 362 15.01 28.32 42.94
C GLN A 362 13.51 28.15 43.11
N TYR A 363 12.97 28.67 44.22
CA TYR A 363 11.57 28.57 44.61
C TYR A 363 10.97 29.95 44.85
N VAL A 364 9.76 30.16 44.37
CA VAL A 364 8.87 31.25 44.79
C VAL A 364 7.58 30.62 45.31
N VAL A 365 7.29 30.87 46.59
CA VAL A 365 6.15 30.30 47.31
C VAL A 365 5.19 31.41 47.69
N TYR A 366 3.92 31.29 47.29
CA TYR A 366 2.83 32.10 47.80
C TYR A 366 2.38 31.57 49.15
N ILE A 367 2.24 32.47 50.12
CA ILE A 367 1.74 32.18 51.46
C ILE A 367 0.66 33.19 51.83
N ALA A 368 -0.56 32.70 52.04
CA ALA A 368 -1.57 33.38 52.83
C ALA A 368 -1.44 32.93 54.29
N VAL A 369 -1.33 33.88 55.21
CA VAL A 369 -1.17 33.62 56.64
C VAL A 369 -2.08 34.53 57.46
N ASP A 370 -2.82 33.96 58.40
CA ASP A 370 -3.61 34.69 59.38
C ASP A 370 -2.84 34.70 60.70
N SER A 371 -2.52 35.87 61.24
CA SER A 371 -1.80 36.00 62.52
C SER A 371 -2.22 37.24 63.30
N GLN A 372 -2.07 37.21 64.62
CA GLN A 372 -2.41 38.36 65.46
C GLN A 372 -1.37 39.50 65.32
N ASN A 373 -1.86 40.73 65.24
CA ASN A 373 -1.04 41.94 65.36
C ASN A 373 -0.78 42.31 66.83
N ARG A 374 -0.12 43.45 67.09
CA ARG A 374 0.19 43.92 68.45
C ARG A 374 -1.05 44.18 69.34
N LEU A 375 -2.23 44.29 68.73
CA LEU A 375 -3.51 44.51 69.41
C LEU A 375 -4.30 43.20 69.61
N GLY A 376 -3.73 42.04 69.27
CA GLY A 376 -4.41 40.75 69.36
C GLY A 376 -5.43 40.48 68.25
N VAL A 377 -5.54 41.37 67.25
CA VAL A 377 -6.47 41.21 66.12
C VAL A 377 -5.84 40.35 65.04
N THR A 378 -6.54 39.31 64.60
CA THR A 378 -6.12 38.46 63.48
C THR A 378 -6.20 39.21 62.16
N VAL A 379 -5.08 39.30 61.46
CA VAL A 379 -4.97 39.91 60.13
C VAL A 379 -4.37 38.93 59.13
N ARG A 380 -4.91 38.95 57.92
CA ARG A 380 -4.41 38.14 56.80
C ARG A 380 -3.27 38.85 56.07
N GLY A 381 -2.08 38.30 56.18
CA GLY A 381 -0.94 38.62 55.34
C GLY A 381 -0.91 37.74 54.08
N ARG A 382 -0.40 38.30 52.98
CA ARG A 382 -0.17 37.59 51.72
C ARG A 382 1.22 37.89 51.25
N TYR A 383 2.01 36.85 51.02
CA TYR A 383 3.42 36.98 50.77
C TYR A 383 3.87 36.09 49.61
N LEU A 384 4.80 36.61 48.80
CA LEU A 384 5.69 35.82 47.95
C LEU A 384 7.02 35.65 48.69
N VAL A 385 7.44 34.40 48.81
CA VAL A 385 8.69 34.02 49.47
C VAL A 385 9.65 33.42 48.45
N ALA A 386 10.79 34.06 48.21
CA ALA A 386 11.79 33.60 47.27
C ALA A 386 13.08 33.13 47.96
N PHE A 387 13.54 31.94 47.60
CA PHE A 387 14.79 31.36 48.10
C PHE A 387 15.33 30.29 47.14
N GLU A 388 16.59 29.95 47.30
CA GLU A 388 17.29 28.94 46.51
C GLU A 388 17.97 27.91 47.45
N TYR A 389 17.88 26.63 47.13
CA TYR A 389 18.67 25.61 47.83
C TYR A 389 20.11 25.60 47.31
N LYS A 390 21.10 25.52 48.22
CA LYS A 390 22.47 25.21 47.82
C LYS A 390 22.53 23.77 47.31
N GLN A 391 23.31 23.53 46.26
CA GLN A 391 23.38 22.26 45.52
C GLN A 391 23.26 21.02 46.43
N ASN A 392 22.17 20.27 46.24
CA ASN A 392 21.82 19.00 46.91
C ASN A 392 21.68 19.01 48.44
N ASP A 393 21.61 20.18 49.08
CA ASP A 393 21.38 20.29 50.52
C ASP A 393 20.01 20.90 50.80
N SER A 394 19.08 20.09 51.31
CA SER A 394 17.72 20.49 51.66
C SER A 394 17.63 21.35 52.93
N GLU A 395 18.74 21.54 53.65
CA GLU A 395 18.79 22.33 54.87
C GLU A 395 19.48 23.69 54.65
N ASN A 396 20.39 23.77 53.67
CA ASN A 396 21.12 24.99 53.35
C ASN A 396 20.47 25.80 52.22
N ILE A 397 19.96 26.98 52.57
CA ILE A 397 19.30 27.89 51.63
C ILE A 397 20.00 29.23 51.51
N LEU A 398 19.79 29.86 50.36
CA LEU A 398 20.19 31.23 50.02
C LEU A 398 18.92 32.05 49.78
N TYR A 399 18.79 33.18 50.48
CA TYR A 399 17.73 34.15 50.24
C TYR A 399 18.17 35.55 50.65
N ASN A 400 17.67 36.56 49.95
CA ASN A 400 17.96 37.96 50.30
C ASN A 400 17.12 38.36 51.52
N THR A 401 17.73 38.52 52.69
CA THR A 401 17.00 38.82 53.93
C THR A 401 16.16 40.11 53.88
N SER A 402 16.51 41.05 53.00
CA SER A 402 15.76 42.29 52.77
C SER A 402 14.58 42.11 51.81
N HIS A 403 14.70 41.23 50.82
CA HIS A 403 13.75 41.14 49.70
C HIS A 403 13.08 39.78 49.50
N ALA A 404 13.43 38.77 50.30
CA ALA A 404 12.91 37.41 50.15
C ALA A 404 11.42 37.29 50.46
N VAL A 405 10.85 38.22 51.23
CA VAL A 405 9.41 38.24 51.56
C VAL A 405 8.80 39.52 51.01
N GLN A 406 7.97 39.40 49.97
CA GLN A 406 7.24 40.51 49.35
C GLN A 406 5.75 40.36 49.58
N LYS A 407 5.04 41.46 49.87
CA LYS A 407 3.57 41.42 49.87
C LYS A 407 3.06 41.28 48.44
N CYS A 408 1.95 40.58 48.25
CA CYS A 408 1.38 40.33 46.93
C CYS A 408 -0.15 40.27 46.93
N SER A 409 -0.70 40.21 45.72
CA SER A 409 -2.11 39.96 45.45
C SER A 409 -2.51 38.49 45.74
N SER A 410 -3.81 38.19 45.65
CA SER A 410 -4.36 36.83 45.82
C SER A 410 -5.40 36.53 44.74
N PRO A 411 -5.11 35.66 43.76
CA PRO A 411 -3.80 35.02 43.52
C PRO A 411 -2.73 36.06 43.15
N PRO A 412 -1.43 35.75 43.34
CA PRO A 412 -0.35 36.63 42.92
C PRO A 412 -0.36 36.80 41.39
N LEU A 413 -0.09 38.02 40.93
CA LEU A 413 -0.03 38.34 39.51
C LEU A 413 1.35 37.93 38.94
N GLU A 414 1.41 37.55 37.67
CA GLU A 414 2.66 37.07 37.05
C GLU A 414 3.81 38.07 37.19
N TYR A 415 3.53 39.37 37.04
CA TYR A 415 4.57 40.40 37.21
C TYR A 415 5.06 40.51 38.65
N GLU A 416 4.24 40.21 39.67
CA GLU A 416 4.66 40.21 41.08
C GLU A 416 5.63 39.03 41.33
N ILE A 417 5.36 37.88 40.70
CA ILE A 417 6.23 36.70 40.73
C ILE A 417 7.56 37.00 40.06
N GLU A 418 7.54 37.54 38.83
CA GLU A 418 8.75 37.91 38.09
C GLU A 418 9.56 39.00 38.78
N PHE A 419 8.90 40.02 39.34
CA PHE A 419 9.56 41.04 40.15
C PHE A 419 10.25 40.42 41.37
N THR A 420 9.55 39.54 42.10
CA THR A 420 10.14 38.85 43.27
C THR A 420 11.34 37.99 42.88
N LYS A 421 11.31 37.32 41.73
CA LYS A 421 12.47 36.58 41.19
C LYS A 421 13.65 37.51 40.93
N SER A 422 13.42 38.64 40.25
CA SER A 422 14.49 39.58 39.87
C SER A 422 15.26 40.16 41.06
N LEU A 423 14.61 40.27 42.22
CA LEU A 423 15.23 40.76 43.47
C LEU A 423 16.05 39.70 44.22
N ASN A 424 15.78 38.41 43.97
CA ASN A 424 16.30 37.33 44.81
C ASN A 424 17.21 36.34 44.07
N PHE A 425 17.11 36.28 42.73
CA PHE A 425 17.88 35.37 41.88
C PHE A 425 18.66 36.20 40.86
N GLN A 426 19.86 36.64 41.26
CA GLN A 426 20.81 37.37 40.39
C GLN A 426 21.96 36.48 39.97
#